data_AF-A0A519HJ39-F1
#
_entry.id   AF-A0A519HJ39-F1
#
_cell.length_a   1.000
_cell.length_b   1.000
_cell.length_c   1.000
_cell.angle_alpha   90.00
_cell.angle_beta   90.00
_cell.angle_gamma   90.00
#
_symmetry.space_group_name_H-M   'P 1'
#
loop_
_entity.id
_entity.type
_entity.pdbx_description
1 polymer ?
#
loop_
_entity_poly.entity_id
_entity_poly.type
_entity_poly.pdbx_seq_one_letter_code
_entity_poly.pdbx_strand_id
1 'polypeptide(L)'
;MTSAIPSRPLFGEESSMKKSLISLALAMGAIAAQASPVYVGSYRVDDGPQWGGNPTAYSATAAAALLFGGVAADYDISTTGSDASMIDHLGWYTIWGISGGTQFNEDYSFSSCGGGYNCGSANSAVSAYTTDNATGAQYTNYVFRVAANTVPEPATLSIVALGLLGAAAARRRNRA
;
A
#
# COMPACT_ATOMS: atom_id res chain seq x y z
N MET A 1 55.47 22.57 68.98
CA MET A 1 56.19 21.29 69.19
C MET A 1 55.66 20.63 70.46
N THR A 2 54.60 19.82 70.33
CA THR A 2 53.95 18.97 71.35
C THR A 2 52.82 18.26 70.57
N SER A 3 52.42 17.00 70.70
CA SER A 3 52.94 15.76 71.27
C SER A 3 51.86 14.70 70.93
N ALA A 4 52.25 13.43 70.80
CA ALA A 4 51.48 12.21 71.07
C ALA A 4 50.29 11.76 70.16
N ILE A 5 50.54 10.62 69.51
CA ILE A 5 49.65 9.49 69.11
C ILE A 5 49.28 8.66 70.39
N PRO A 6 48.35 7.66 70.51
CA PRO A 6 47.34 6.98 69.63
C PRO A 6 45.93 6.71 70.25
N SER A 7 44.98 6.14 69.47
CA SER A 7 44.23 4.92 69.84
C SER A 7 43.21 4.47 68.75
N ARG A 8 43.43 3.27 68.19
CA ARG A 8 42.50 2.42 67.37
C ARG A 8 41.34 1.88 68.25
N PRO A 9 40.41 1.02 67.76
CA PRO A 9 39.73 0.86 66.45
C PRO A 9 38.18 0.71 66.61
N LEU A 10 37.44 0.47 65.50
CA LEU A 10 36.52 -0.68 65.30
C LEU A 10 35.19 -0.36 64.58
N PHE A 11 34.79 -1.32 63.73
CA PHE A 11 33.46 -1.57 63.12
C PHE A 11 33.00 -0.55 62.06
N GLY A 12 32.41 -0.91 60.91
CA GLY A 12 31.97 -2.17 60.28
C GLY A 12 31.82 -1.88 58.76
N GLU A 13 31.90 -2.89 57.88
CA GLU A 13 30.73 -3.45 57.17
C GLU A 13 29.80 -2.37 56.57
N GLU A 14 29.41 -2.34 55.31
CA GLU A 14 29.24 -3.37 54.29
C GLU A 14 28.92 -2.60 52.99
N SER A 15 29.52 -2.96 51.85
CA SER A 15 28.88 -3.84 50.86
C SER A 15 27.93 -3.12 49.89
N SER A 16 28.18 -3.41 48.62
CA SER A 16 27.16 -3.51 47.58
C SER A 16 26.56 -2.21 47.02
N MET A 17 27.39 -1.47 46.29
CA MET A 17 26.92 -0.70 45.13
C MET A 17 27.64 -1.15 43.86
N LYS A 18 27.57 -2.45 43.60
CA LYS A 18 27.94 -3.07 42.32
C LYS A 18 26.79 -3.98 41.94
N LYS A 19 25.82 -3.47 41.16
CA LYS A 19 24.87 -4.21 40.30
C LYS A 19 23.62 -3.36 40.09
N SER A 20 23.58 -2.63 38.98
CA SER A 20 22.40 -2.56 38.08
C SER A 20 22.50 -1.34 37.19
N LEU A 21 23.29 -1.47 36.12
CA LEU A 21 23.13 -0.67 34.91
C LEU A 21 23.21 -1.65 33.74
N ILE A 22 22.19 -2.50 33.59
CA ILE A 22 22.03 -3.32 32.39
C ILE A 22 20.57 -3.25 31.97
N SER A 23 20.39 -2.88 30.70
CA SER A 23 19.19 -3.01 29.86
C SER A 23 18.18 -1.88 29.87
N LEU A 24 18.47 -0.82 29.13
CA LEU A 24 17.46 -0.08 28.37
C LEU A 24 17.93 0.05 26.91
N ALA A 25 17.84 -1.04 26.15
CA ALA A 25 18.11 -1.04 24.72
C ALA A 25 17.25 -2.09 24.02
N LEU A 26 15.94 -1.82 23.86
CA LEU A 26 15.14 -2.46 22.81
C LEU A 26 13.82 -1.71 22.61
N ALA A 27 13.88 -0.57 21.92
CA ALA A 27 12.70 0.07 21.36
C ALA A 27 13.04 0.65 19.98
N MET A 28 13.55 -0.21 19.08
CA MET A 28 13.50 0.11 17.66
C MET A 28 12.10 -0.27 17.19
N GLY A 29 11.26 0.76 17.02
CA GLY A 29 9.88 0.62 16.58
C GLY A 29 9.82 -0.11 15.23
N ALA A 30 8.86 -1.04 15.13
CA ALA A 30 8.56 -1.71 13.87
C ALA A 30 8.05 -0.66 12.87
N ILE A 31 8.86 -0.36 11.86
CA ILE A 31 8.41 0.39 10.70
C ILE A 31 7.56 -0.59 9.89
N ALA A 32 6.25 -0.32 9.76
CA ALA A 32 5.42 -1.09 8.85
C ALA A 32 5.99 -0.89 7.43
N ALA A 33 6.43 -1.98 6.81
CA ALA A 33 6.82 -1.96 5.40
C ALA A 33 5.54 -1.75 4.57
N GLN A 34 5.33 -0.51 4.10
CA GLN A 34 4.33 -0.22 3.08
C GLN A 34 4.83 -0.87 1.79
N ALA A 35 4.08 -1.82 1.25
CA ALA A 35 4.41 -2.41 -0.04
C ALA A 35 4.13 -1.37 -1.14
N SER A 36 5.15 -1.03 -1.93
CA SER A 36 5.01 -0.12 -3.07
C SER A 36 4.14 -0.78 -4.15
N PRO A 37 3.31 -0.01 -4.89
CA PRO A 37 2.60 -0.52 -6.06
C PRO A 37 3.56 -1.23 -7.02
N VAL A 38 3.13 -2.35 -7.60
CA VAL A 38 3.93 -3.17 -8.51
C VAL A 38 3.34 -3.07 -9.91
N TYR A 39 4.14 -2.66 -10.88
CA TYR A 39 3.71 -2.65 -12.29
C TYR A 39 3.40 -4.07 -12.76
N VAL A 40 2.18 -4.28 -13.30
CA VAL A 40 1.72 -5.60 -13.76
C VAL A 40 1.49 -5.67 -15.27
N GLY A 41 1.39 -4.53 -15.94
CA GLY A 41 1.22 -4.48 -17.38
C GLY A 41 0.58 -3.18 -17.83
N SER A 42 0.21 -3.13 -19.10
CA SER A 42 -0.51 -2.00 -19.67
C SER A 42 -1.49 -2.49 -20.73
N TYR A 43 -2.45 -1.65 -21.06
CA TYR A 43 -3.40 -1.89 -22.14
C TYR A 43 -3.75 -0.57 -22.83
N ARG A 44 -4.13 -0.62 -24.09
CA ARG A 44 -4.65 0.55 -24.80
C ARG A 44 -6.16 0.57 -24.72
N VAL A 45 -6.74 1.76 -24.79
CA VAL A 45 -8.21 1.90 -24.84
C VAL A 45 -8.81 1.11 -26.01
N ASP A 46 -8.12 1.09 -27.15
CA ASP A 46 -8.54 0.41 -28.37
C ASP A 46 -8.24 -1.10 -28.43
N ASP A 47 -7.63 -1.69 -27.38
CA ASP A 47 -7.48 -3.15 -27.25
C ASP A 47 -8.79 -3.83 -26.80
N GLY A 48 -9.84 -3.05 -26.50
CA GLY A 48 -11.14 -3.53 -26.05
C GLY A 48 -12.06 -4.07 -27.14
N PRO A 49 -13.31 -4.44 -26.81
CA PRO A 49 -14.29 -4.83 -27.81
C PRO A 49 -14.72 -3.65 -28.70
N GLN A 50 -15.14 -3.93 -29.93
CA GLN A 50 -15.63 -2.91 -30.86
C GLN A 50 -16.93 -2.25 -30.36
N TRP A 51 -17.00 -0.92 -30.43
CA TRP A 51 -18.14 -0.12 -29.94
C TRP A 51 -19.52 -0.57 -30.45
N GLY A 52 -19.59 -1.06 -31.69
CA GLY A 52 -20.84 -1.48 -32.33
C GLY A 52 -21.53 -2.64 -31.61
N GLY A 53 -20.78 -3.44 -30.84
CA GLY A 53 -21.30 -4.53 -30.03
C GLY A 53 -21.92 -4.10 -28.69
N ASN A 54 -21.98 -2.79 -28.41
CA ASN A 54 -22.41 -2.23 -27.13
C ASN A 54 -21.69 -2.87 -25.92
N PRO A 55 -20.33 -2.86 -25.89
CA PRO A 55 -19.61 -3.39 -24.75
C PRO A 55 -19.93 -2.61 -23.47
N THR A 56 -19.68 -3.23 -22.33
CA THR A 56 -19.76 -2.56 -21.03
C THR A 56 -18.83 -1.34 -20.99
N ALA A 57 -19.32 -0.25 -20.43
CA ALA A 57 -18.52 0.93 -20.14
C ALA A 57 -17.70 0.70 -18.86
N TYR A 58 -16.39 0.54 -19.00
CA TYR A 58 -15.48 0.25 -17.88
C TYR A 58 -14.77 1.50 -17.38
N SER A 59 -14.55 1.59 -16.06
CA SER A 59 -13.48 2.44 -15.51
C SER A 59 -12.11 1.84 -15.83
N ALA A 60 -11.04 2.63 -15.72
CA ALA A 60 -9.70 2.14 -15.99
C ALA A 60 -9.26 1.05 -14.98
N THR A 61 -9.64 1.18 -13.71
CA THR A 61 -9.43 0.16 -12.67
C THR A 61 -10.28 -1.09 -12.89
N ALA A 62 -11.53 -0.95 -13.34
CA ALA A 62 -12.38 -2.09 -13.68
C ALA A 62 -11.86 -2.85 -14.91
N ALA A 63 -11.34 -2.14 -15.92
CA ALA A 63 -10.68 -2.74 -17.07
C ALA A 63 -9.38 -3.45 -16.66
N ALA A 64 -8.59 -2.87 -15.73
CA ALA A 64 -7.43 -3.55 -15.16
C ALA A 64 -7.83 -4.86 -14.46
N ALA A 65 -8.89 -4.84 -13.64
CA ALA A 65 -9.39 -6.06 -12.98
C ALA A 65 -9.87 -7.12 -13.98
N LEU A 66 -10.51 -6.70 -15.08
CA LEU A 66 -10.91 -7.60 -16.17
C LEU A 66 -9.70 -8.29 -16.82
N LEU A 67 -8.62 -7.55 -17.06
CA LEU A 67 -7.45 -8.03 -17.81
C LEU A 67 -6.42 -8.77 -16.95
N PHE A 68 -6.23 -8.33 -15.72
CA PHE A 68 -5.18 -8.82 -14.82
C PHE A 68 -5.74 -9.61 -13.63
N GLY A 69 -7.07 -9.79 -13.55
CA GLY A 69 -7.80 -10.50 -12.49
C GLY A 69 -8.00 -9.66 -11.22
N GLY A 70 -8.63 -10.22 -10.18
CA GLY A 70 -8.89 -9.49 -8.93
C GLY A 70 -10.08 -8.53 -9.02
N VAL A 71 -10.02 -7.42 -8.27
CA VAL A 71 -11.07 -6.39 -8.25
C VAL A 71 -10.50 -5.00 -8.55
N ALA A 72 -11.34 -4.04 -8.93
CA ALA A 72 -10.91 -2.69 -9.29
C ALA A 72 -10.04 -2.02 -8.21
N ALA A 73 -10.37 -2.24 -6.93
CA ALA A 73 -9.64 -1.70 -5.79
C ALA A 73 -8.22 -2.29 -5.61
N ASP A 74 -7.84 -3.32 -6.37
CA ASP A 74 -6.49 -3.89 -6.36
C ASP A 74 -5.52 -3.10 -7.25
N TYR A 75 -5.99 -2.05 -7.95
CA TYR A 75 -5.21 -1.39 -8.99
C TYR A 75 -5.19 0.13 -8.87
N ASP A 76 -4.01 0.68 -9.17
CA ASP A 76 -3.81 2.08 -9.54
C ASP A 76 -3.41 2.14 -11.03
N ILE A 77 -3.76 3.23 -11.69
CA ILE A 77 -3.52 3.50 -13.10
C ILE A 77 -2.61 4.72 -13.26
N SER A 78 -1.73 4.65 -14.25
CA SER A 78 -0.99 5.79 -14.75
C SER A 78 -1.25 5.99 -16.24
N THR A 79 -1.31 7.25 -16.68
CA THR A 79 -1.26 7.59 -18.11
C THR A 79 0.12 8.07 -18.58
N THR A 80 1.10 8.15 -17.68
CA THR A 80 2.41 8.76 -17.96
C THR A 80 3.55 7.76 -18.05
N GLY A 81 3.43 6.56 -17.45
CA GLY A 81 4.35 5.46 -17.73
C GLY A 81 4.30 4.31 -16.72
N SER A 82 5.32 3.44 -16.80
CA SER A 82 5.39 2.17 -16.06
C SER A 82 6.14 2.21 -14.73
N ASP A 83 6.66 3.38 -14.32
CA ASP A 83 7.30 3.53 -13.00
C ASP A 83 6.26 3.93 -11.94
N ALA A 84 6.31 3.30 -10.76
CA ALA A 84 5.33 3.54 -9.71
C ALA A 84 5.33 4.99 -9.18
N SER A 85 6.42 5.72 -9.36
CA SER A 85 6.49 7.15 -9.04
C SER A 85 5.71 8.05 -10.00
N MET A 86 5.23 7.50 -11.11
CA MET A 86 4.46 8.20 -12.15
C MET A 86 2.96 7.91 -12.08
N ILE A 87 2.49 7.21 -11.04
CA ILE A 87 1.05 6.99 -10.83
C ILE A 87 0.36 8.35 -10.66
N ASP A 88 -0.54 8.65 -11.59
CA ASP A 88 -1.29 9.93 -11.64
C ASP A 88 -2.77 9.74 -11.29
N HIS A 89 -3.22 8.50 -11.06
CA HIS A 89 -4.61 8.12 -10.78
C HIS A 89 -5.58 8.55 -11.89
N LEU A 90 -5.07 8.65 -13.11
CA LEU A 90 -5.83 8.94 -14.32
C LEU A 90 -5.83 7.72 -15.23
N GLY A 91 -6.90 7.61 -16.01
CA GLY A 91 -6.97 6.69 -17.15
C GLY A 91 -7.29 7.45 -18.42
N TRP A 92 -6.83 6.94 -19.56
CA TRP A 92 -7.35 7.27 -20.87
C TRP A 92 -8.67 6.57 -21.12
N TYR A 93 -9.60 7.30 -21.72
CA TYR A 93 -10.93 6.84 -22.06
C TYR A 93 -11.30 7.26 -23.48
N THR A 94 -12.15 6.45 -24.11
CA THR A 94 -12.91 6.86 -25.29
C THR A 94 -14.30 7.31 -24.87
N ILE A 95 -14.85 8.30 -25.56
CA ILE A 95 -16.18 8.85 -25.31
C ILE A 95 -17.02 8.65 -26.58
N TRP A 96 -18.25 8.17 -26.40
CA TRP A 96 -19.14 7.89 -27.52
C TRP A 96 -19.35 9.12 -28.40
N GLY A 97 -19.01 9.00 -29.68
CA GLY A 97 -19.22 10.06 -30.68
C GLY A 97 -18.33 11.29 -30.50
N ILE A 98 -17.27 11.22 -29.68
CA ILE A 98 -16.30 12.29 -29.49
C ILE A 98 -14.92 11.78 -29.90
N SER A 99 -14.27 12.49 -30.82
CA SER A 99 -12.97 12.09 -31.38
C SER A 99 -11.84 12.12 -30.34
N GLY A 100 -10.93 11.14 -30.44
CA GLY A 100 -9.76 11.03 -29.59
C GLY A 100 -10.02 10.37 -28.24
N GLY A 101 -9.00 10.43 -27.38
CA GLY A 101 -9.06 9.99 -25.99
C GLY A 101 -9.04 11.16 -25.03
N THR A 102 -9.71 11.00 -23.90
CA THR A 102 -9.77 11.97 -22.81
C THR A 102 -9.35 11.32 -21.50
N GLN A 103 -8.61 12.05 -20.66
CA GLN A 103 -8.24 11.57 -19.33
C GLN A 103 -9.37 11.85 -18.33
N PHE A 104 -9.71 10.83 -17.55
CA PHE A 104 -10.56 10.97 -16.37
C PHE A 104 -9.89 10.28 -15.18
N ASN A 105 -10.46 10.46 -14.00
CA ASN A 105 -10.10 9.66 -12.84
C ASN A 105 -10.19 8.15 -13.18
N GLU A 106 -9.28 7.36 -12.66
CA GLU A 106 -9.16 5.91 -12.92
C GLU A 106 -10.40 5.07 -12.57
N ASP A 107 -11.27 5.57 -11.67
CA ASP A 107 -12.53 4.94 -11.26
C ASP A 107 -13.76 5.48 -12.00
N TYR A 108 -13.58 6.47 -12.88
CA TYR A 108 -14.68 7.06 -13.62
C TYR A 108 -15.25 6.09 -14.66
N SER A 109 -16.56 5.94 -14.68
CA SER A 109 -17.30 5.32 -15.78
C SER A 109 -18.65 5.99 -15.93
N PHE A 110 -19.13 6.06 -17.17
CA PHE A 110 -20.42 6.68 -17.45
C PHE A 110 -21.14 5.96 -18.59
N SER A 111 -22.45 5.76 -18.43
CA SER A 111 -23.34 5.26 -19.46
C SER A 111 -24.75 5.74 -19.17
N SER A 112 -25.40 6.37 -20.15
CA SER A 112 -26.80 6.76 -20.05
C SER A 112 -27.78 5.63 -20.44
N CYS A 113 -27.29 4.47 -20.87
CA CYS A 113 -28.09 3.35 -21.39
C CYS A 113 -27.89 2.03 -20.63
N GLY A 114 -27.77 2.10 -19.30
CA GLY A 114 -27.74 0.91 -18.46
C GLY A 114 -26.40 0.18 -18.41
N GLY A 115 -25.29 0.92 -18.57
CA GLY A 115 -23.93 0.39 -18.42
C GLY A 115 -23.24 0.02 -19.74
N GLY A 116 -23.94 0.09 -20.87
CA GLY A 116 -23.36 -0.11 -22.20
C GLY A 116 -22.67 1.16 -22.75
N TYR A 117 -21.76 0.98 -23.69
CA TYR A 117 -21.06 2.08 -24.37
C TYR A 117 -21.88 2.72 -25.50
N ASN A 118 -22.73 1.94 -26.19
CA ASN A 118 -23.50 2.40 -27.35
C ASN A 118 -24.90 2.88 -26.94
N CYS A 119 -24.99 4.15 -26.53
CA CYS A 119 -26.25 4.75 -26.10
C CYS A 119 -26.91 5.67 -27.15
N GLY A 120 -26.39 5.71 -28.38
CA GLY A 120 -27.06 6.37 -29.50
C GLY A 120 -27.04 7.91 -29.52
N SER A 121 -26.28 8.57 -28.65
CA SER A 121 -26.14 10.04 -28.64
C SER A 121 -24.71 10.44 -28.26
N ALA A 122 -24.14 11.50 -28.83
CA ALA A 122 -22.79 11.93 -28.48
C ALA A 122 -22.65 12.21 -26.97
N ASN A 123 -21.48 11.89 -26.40
CA ASN A 123 -21.17 12.08 -24.98
C ASN A 123 -22.08 11.30 -24.01
N SER A 124 -22.68 10.19 -24.47
CA SER A 124 -23.60 9.39 -23.68
C SER A 124 -22.94 8.26 -22.88
N ALA A 125 -21.69 7.93 -23.21
CA ALA A 125 -20.94 6.88 -22.54
C ALA A 125 -19.45 7.14 -22.61
N VAL A 126 -18.73 6.65 -21.60
CA VAL A 126 -17.29 6.78 -21.45
C VAL A 126 -16.73 5.44 -20.97
N SER A 127 -15.71 4.92 -21.66
CA SER A 127 -15.10 3.63 -21.34
C SER A 127 -13.58 3.67 -21.50
N ALA A 128 -12.87 3.08 -20.55
CA ALA A 128 -11.42 2.91 -20.62
C ALA A 128 -11.00 1.73 -21.51
N TYR A 129 -11.95 0.88 -21.94
CA TYR A 129 -11.64 -0.35 -22.66
C TYR A 129 -12.69 -0.65 -23.73
N THR A 130 -12.56 0.01 -24.88
CA THR A 130 -13.46 -0.11 -26.04
C THR A 130 -12.78 0.45 -27.28
N THR A 131 -12.77 -0.31 -28.38
CA THR A 131 -12.26 0.17 -29.68
C THR A 131 -13.27 1.13 -30.31
N ASP A 132 -12.96 2.43 -30.29
CA ASP A 132 -13.75 3.51 -30.89
C ASP A 132 -12.86 4.70 -31.32
N ASN A 133 -12.97 5.84 -30.62
CA ASN A 133 -12.35 7.09 -31.01
C ASN A 133 -10.93 7.28 -30.44
N ALA A 134 -10.62 6.62 -29.33
CA ALA A 134 -9.31 6.68 -28.69
C ALA A 134 -8.40 5.55 -29.21
N THR A 135 -7.86 5.72 -30.41
CA THR A 135 -7.06 4.71 -31.11
C THR A 135 -5.57 5.08 -31.12
N GLY A 136 -4.70 4.11 -30.81
CA GLY A 136 -3.25 4.26 -30.87
C GLY A 136 -2.55 4.26 -29.52
N ALA A 137 -1.22 4.07 -29.58
CA ALA A 137 -0.37 3.85 -28.40
C ALA A 137 -0.33 5.03 -27.42
N GLN A 138 -0.70 6.25 -27.84
CA GLN A 138 -0.81 7.40 -26.94
C GLN A 138 -1.94 7.27 -25.90
N TYR A 139 -2.91 6.39 -26.14
CA TYR A 139 -4.02 6.11 -25.20
C TYR A 139 -3.77 4.81 -24.42
N THR A 140 -2.56 4.69 -23.87
CA THR A 140 -2.14 3.54 -23.06
C THR A 140 -2.34 3.82 -21.58
N ASN A 141 -3.01 2.89 -20.89
CA ASN A 141 -3.14 2.85 -19.44
C ASN A 141 -2.11 1.87 -18.88
N TYR A 142 -1.23 2.35 -18.00
CA TYR A 142 -0.25 1.55 -17.28
C TYR A 142 -0.84 1.13 -15.94
N VAL A 143 -0.75 -0.16 -15.62
CA VAL A 143 -1.47 -0.77 -14.51
C VAL A 143 -0.51 -1.20 -13.42
N PHE A 144 -0.80 -0.76 -12.21
CA PHE A 144 -0.05 -1.10 -11.02
C PHE A 144 -0.97 -1.84 -10.07
N ARG A 145 -0.55 -2.99 -9.58
CA ARG A 145 -1.26 -3.68 -8.51
C ARG A 145 -0.80 -3.08 -7.19
N VAL A 146 -1.74 -2.52 -6.43
CA VAL A 146 -1.51 -2.16 -5.04
C VAL A 146 -1.55 -3.45 -4.23
N ALA A 147 -0.44 -3.75 -3.55
CA ALA A 147 -0.44 -4.85 -2.61
C ALA A 147 -1.46 -4.51 -1.52
N ALA A 148 -2.61 -5.18 -1.53
CA ALA A 148 -3.61 -5.06 -0.48
C ALA A 148 -2.88 -5.25 0.85
N ASN A 149 -2.69 -4.18 1.62
CA ASN A 149 -1.86 -4.09 2.81
C ASN A 149 -1.70 -5.45 3.48
N THR A 150 -0.75 -6.27 3.02
CA THR A 150 -0.46 -7.54 3.68
C THR A 150 0.38 -7.08 4.84
N VAL A 151 -0.30 -6.59 5.87
CA VAL A 151 0.28 -6.19 7.13
C VAL A 151 1.12 -7.38 7.54
N PRO A 152 2.47 -7.29 7.51
CA PRO A 152 3.30 -8.33 8.09
C PRO A 152 2.80 -8.46 9.53
N GLU A 153 2.46 -9.69 9.97
CA GLU A 153 1.82 -9.93 11.27
C GLU A 153 2.39 -8.96 12.30
N PRO A 154 1.52 -8.10 12.88
CA PRO A 154 2.01 -6.87 13.47
C PRO A 154 2.99 -7.25 14.58
N ALA A 155 4.14 -6.58 14.62
CA ALA A 155 5.17 -6.79 15.63
C ALA A 155 4.61 -6.77 17.07
N THR A 156 3.39 -6.27 17.26
CA THR A 156 2.53 -6.46 18.43
C THR A 156 2.43 -7.91 18.91
N LEU A 157 2.29 -8.91 18.04
CA LEU A 157 2.30 -10.33 18.44
C LEU A 157 3.66 -10.72 19.02
N SER A 158 4.74 -10.28 18.39
CA SER A 158 6.10 -10.48 18.89
C SER A 158 6.33 -9.77 20.23
N ILE A 159 5.82 -8.55 20.41
CA ILE A 159 5.92 -7.77 21.66
C ILE A 159 5.07 -8.42 22.76
N VAL A 160 3.86 -8.88 22.46
CA VAL A 160 3.01 -9.60 23.40
C VAL A 160 3.66 -10.92 23.79
N ALA A 161 4.20 -11.68 22.82
CA ALA A 161 4.93 -12.92 23.08
C ALA A 161 6.18 -12.67 23.95
N LEU A 162 7.00 -11.67 23.62
CA LEU A 162 8.17 -11.27 24.40
C LEU A 162 7.80 -10.76 25.79
N GLY A 163 6.70 -10.00 25.92
CA GLY A 163 6.19 -9.51 27.20
C GLY A 163 5.71 -10.64 28.10
N LEU A 164 5.02 -11.63 27.54
CA LEU A 164 4.57 -12.83 28.26
C LEU A 164 5.76 -13.72 28.66
N LEU A 165 6.74 -13.92 27.78
CA LEU A 165 7.97 -14.65 28.09
C LEU A 165 8.78 -13.96 29.20
N GLY A 166 8.89 -12.63 29.14
CA GLY A 166 9.52 -11.83 30.19
C GLY A 166 8.81 -11.93 31.54
N ALA A 167 7.47 -11.86 31.54
CA ALA A 167 6.66 -12.00 32.75
C ALA A 167 6.75 -13.41 33.37
N ALA A 168 6.77 -14.45 32.53
CA ALA A 168 6.95 -15.83 32.97
C ALA A 168 8.34 -16.07 33.60
N ALA A 169 9.39 -15.52 33.00
CA ALA A 169 10.75 -15.58 33.54
C ALA A 169 10.87 -14.85 34.89
N ALA A 170 10.22 -13.69 35.02
CA ALA A 170 10.20 -12.92 36.27
C ALA A 170 9.49 -13.66 37.41
N ARG A 171 8.36 -14.34 37.13
CA ARG A 171 7.65 -15.15 38.13
C ARG A 171 8.47 -16.33 38.66
N ARG A 172 9.31 -16.95 37.82
CA ARG A 172 10.13 -18.09 38.23
C ARG A 172 11.25 -17.70 39.20
N ARG A 173 11.77 -16.47 39.09
CA ARG A 173 12.82 -15.93 39.97
C ARG A 173 12.36 -15.59 41.40
N ASN A 174 11.05 -15.38 41.61
CA ASN A 174 10.49 -15.09 42.94
C ASN A 174 10.02 -16.36 43.68
N ARG A 175 10.18 -17.55 43.10
CA ARG A 175 9.80 -18.84 43.69
C ARG A 175 10.99 -19.76 44.00
N ALA A 176 12.21 -19.33 43.68
CA ALA A 176 13.46 -19.97 44.06
C ALA A 176 14.16 -19.08 45.08
#